data_AF-A0A660UNX1-F1
#
_entry.id   AF-A0A660UNX1-F1
#
_cell.length_a   1.000
_cell.length_b   1.000
_cell.length_c   1.000
_cell.angle_alpha   90.00
_cell.angle_beta   90.00
_cell.angle_gamma   90.00
#
_symmetry.space_group_name_H-M   'P 1'
#
loop_
_entity.id
_entity.type
_entity.pdbx_description
1 polymer ?
#
loop_
_entity_poly.entity_id
_entity_poly.type
_entity_poly.pdbx_seq_one_letter_code
_entity_poly.pdbx_strand_id
1 'polypeptide(L)'
;MASPQAHLEKAKHNIRTIVLLSGDMTKKDWIVTVAFYAGLHIVDAVLYHTQTNYGKHGGSHDNREKIIKQDSRLKKIWDCYRPLHSNSIIARYLQGYKTPATKAVDFEKVMSDEKLIAFVKERLGGLINSAIKLMPAGQDLGIKETFQTELEDFLGFNNS
;
A
#
# COMPACT_ATOMS: atom_id res chain seq x y z
N MET A 1 -7.05 -18.71 3.26
CA MET A 1 -6.59 -17.42 2.69
C MET A 1 -7.47 -17.10 1.49
N ALA A 2 -7.80 -15.84 1.23
CA ALA A 2 -8.62 -15.47 0.08
C ALA A 2 -7.85 -15.73 -1.23
N SER A 3 -8.56 -15.82 -2.37
CA SER A 3 -7.91 -15.98 -3.67
C SER A 3 -7.12 -14.72 -4.07
N PRO A 4 -6.14 -14.81 -4.99
CA PRO A 4 -5.47 -13.62 -5.55
C PRO A 4 -6.46 -12.59 -6.08
N GLN A 5 -7.51 -13.06 -6.76
CA GLN A 5 -8.55 -12.21 -7.33
C GLN A 5 -9.31 -11.46 -6.23
N ALA A 6 -9.68 -12.15 -5.15
CA ALA A 6 -10.34 -11.51 -4.00
C ALA A 6 -9.44 -10.46 -3.33
N HIS A 7 -8.13 -10.71 -3.25
CA HIS A 7 -7.16 -9.73 -2.75
C HIS A 7 -7.09 -8.50 -3.68
N LEU A 8 -6.99 -8.70 -4.99
CA LEU A 8 -6.93 -7.58 -5.94
C LEU A 8 -8.21 -6.74 -5.94
N GLU A 9 -9.39 -7.37 -5.84
CA GLU A 9 -10.65 -6.61 -5.71
C GLU A 9 -10.72 -5.80 -4.42
N LYS A 10 -10.20 -6.34 -3.31
CA LYS A 10 -10.04 -5.55 -2.07
C LYS A 10 -9.03 -4.42 -2.22
N ALA A 11 -7.95 -4.62 -2.96
CA ALA A 11 -7.00 -3.56 -3.25
C ALA A 11 -7.64 -2.43 -4.07
N LYS A 12 -8.41 -2.76 -5.12
CA LYS A 12 -9.18 -1.79 -5.92
C LYS A 12 -10.18 -1.02 -5.09
N HIS A 13 -10.93 -1.71 -4.23
CA HIS A 13 -11.84 -1.08 -3.29
C HIS A 13 -11.11 -0.08 -2.38
N ASN A 14 -9.94 -0.47 -1.84
CA ASN A 14 -9.16 0.43 -1.00
C ASN A 14 -8.62 1.65 -1.77
N ILE A 15 -8.24 1.49 -3.05
CA ILE A 15 -7.85 2.62 -3.91
C ILE A 15 -9.00 3.61 -4.06
N ARG A 16 -10.22 3.14 -4.32
CA ARG A 16 -11.44 3.99 -4.34
C ARG A 16 -11.68 4.69 -3.02
N THR A 17 -11.47 3.98 -1.91
CA THR A 17 -11.63 4.56 -0.59
C THR A 17 -10.61 5.67 -0.34
N ILE A 18 -9.38 5.56 -0.83
CA ILE A 18 -8.40 6.65 -0.77
C ILE A 18 -8.93 7.89 -1.49
N VAL A 19 -9.45 7.72 -2.72
CA VAL A 19 -10.05 8.80 -3.51
C VAL A 19 -11.16 9.52 -2.72
N LEU A 20 -12.09 8.75 -2.14
CA LEU A 20 -13.17 9.30 -1.31
C LEU A 20 -12.65 10.06 -0.09
N LEU A 21 -11.63 9.53 0.58
CA LEU A 21 -11.03 10.18 1.75
C LEU A 21 -10.24 11.44 1.37
N SER A 22 -9.62 11.47 0.19
CA SER A 22 -8.90 12.64 -0.32
C SER A 22 -9.78 13.85 -0.61
N GLY A 23 -11.11 13.70 -0.62
CA GLY A 23 -12.03 14.84 -0.58
C GLY A 23 -12.01 15.61 0.75
N ASP A 24 -11.40 15.05 1.80
CA ASP A 24 -11.23 15.69 3.10
C ASP A 24 -9.84 15.37 3.69
N MET A 25 -8.89 16.29 3.46
CA MET A 25 -7.50 16.13 3.86
C MET A 25 -7.27 16.25 5.38
N THR A 26 -8.31 16.42 6.20
CA THR A 26 -8.17 16.21 7.65
C THR A 26 -8.10 14.73 8.04
N LYS A 27 -8.27 13.80 7.09
CA LYS A 27 -8.25 12.34 7.29
C LYS A 27 -6.95 11.67 6.81
N LYS A 28 -5.79 12.31 6.97
CA LYS A 28 -4.51 11.82 6.39
C LYS A 28 -4.09 10.48 6.96
N ASP A 29 -4.31 10.29 8.26
CA ASP A 29 -4.10 9.04 8.98
C ASP A 29 -4.84 7.86 8.32
N TRP A 30 -6.09 8.07 7.93
CA TRP A 30 -6.90 7.09 7.23
C TRP A 30 -6.46 6.88 5.80
N ILE A 31 -6.11 7.95 5.07
CA ILE A 31 -5.58 7.85 3.70
C ILE A 31 -4.34 6.93 3.68
N VAL A 32 -3.36 7.17 4.56
CA VAL A 32 -2.14 6.34 4.58
C VAL A 32 -2.42 4.91 5.08
N THR A 33 -3.37 4.75 6.00
CA THR A 33 -3.80 3.44 6.51
C THR A 33 -4.44 2.60 5.41
N VAL A 34 -5.35 3.19 4.63
CA VAL A 34 -6.02 2.52 3.53
C VAL A 34 -5.04 2.23 2.38
N ALA A 35 -4.08 3.12 2.11
CA ALA A 35 -3.00 2.87 1.15
C ALA A 35 -2.14 1.66 1.56
N PHE A 36 -1.84 1.52 2.86
CA PHE A 36 -1.21 0.32 3.37
C PHE A 36 -2.06 -0.94 3.15
N TYR A 37 -3.37 -0.91 3.45
CA TYR A 37 -4.24 -2.08 3.23
C TYR A 37 -4.39 -2.44 1.74
N ALA A 38 -4.39 -1.45 0.83
CA ALA A 38 -4.30 -1.71 -0.60
C ALA A 38 -2.99 -2.45 -0.93
N GLY A 39 -1.86 -1.95 -0.44
CA GLY A 39 -0.56 -2.59 -0.63
C GLY A 39 -0.45 -3.99 -0.03
N LEU A 40 -1.04 -4.21 1.14
CA LEU A 40 -1.14 -5.49 1.82
C LEU A 40 -1.78 -6.55 0.90
N HIS A 41 -2.93 -6.22 0.32
CA HIS A 41 -3.63 -7.13 -0.57
C HIS A 41 -2.89 -7.38 -1.90
N ILE A 42 -2.22 -6.36 -2.46
CA ILE A 42 -1.37 -6.53 -3.64
C ILE A 42 -0.23 -7.50 -3.34
N VAL A 43 0.42 -7.36 -2.18
CA VAL A 43 1.49 -8.28 -1.75
C VAL A 43 0.95 -9.71 -1.58
N ASP A 44 -0.23 -9.90 -0.99
CA ASP A 44 -0.85 -11.23 -0.85
C ASP A 44 -1.07 -11.89 -2.22
N ALA A 45 -1.59 -11.13 -3.19
CA ALA A 45 -1.79 -11.63 -4.55
C ALA A 45 -0.46 -12.02 -5.22
N VAL A 46 0.59 -11.20 -5.11
CA VAL A 46 1.93 -11.52 -5.65
C VAL A 46 2.52 -12.78 -4.99
N LEU A 47 2.42 -12.89 -3.66
CA LEU A 47 2.97 -14.03 -2.94
C LEU A 47 2.24 -15.33 -3.25
N TYR A 48 0.93 -15.28 -3.52
CA TYR A 48 0.19 -16.44 -4.00
C TYR A 48 0.78 -17.01 -5.30
N HIS A 49 1.22 -16.14 -6.22
CA HIS A 49 1.80 -16.57 -7.50
C HIS A 49 3.29 -16.93 -7.42
N THR A 50 4.04 -16.27 -6.54
CA THR A 50 5.51 -16.41 -6.48
C THR A 50 6.00 -17.43 -5.46
N GLN A 51 5.14 -17.89 -4.54
CA GLN A 51 5.50 -18.79 -3.46
C GLN A 51 4.57 -20.02 -3.41
N THR A 52 5.13 -21.19 -3.68
CA THR A 52 4.43 -22.48 -3.86
C THR A 52 3.50 -22.88 -2.71
N ASN A 53 3.73 -22.40 -1.49
CA ASN A 53 2.96 -22.77 -0.30
C ASN A 53 2.27 -21.60 0.42
N TYR A 54 2.25 -20.39 -0.18
CA TYR A 54 1.71 -19.21 0.50
C TYR A 54 0.22 -19.36 0.87
N GLY A 55 -0.58 -19.85 -0.08
CA GLY A 55 -2.02 -20.08 0.13
C GLY A 55 -2.35 -21.18 1.15
N LYS A 56 -1.41 -22.10 1.42
CA LYS A 56 -1.61 -23.26 2.31
C LYS A 56 -1.33 -22.96 3.78
N HIS A 57 -0.39 -22.06 4.07
CA HIS A 57 0.04 -21.79 5.45
C HIS A 57 -0.58 -20.54 6.07
N GLY A 58 -1.53 -19.88 5.40
CA GLY A 58 -2.21 -18.71 5.94
C GLY A 58 -1.21 -17.68 6.42
N GLY A 59 -0.44 -17.09 5.49
CA GLY A 59 0.65 -16.15 5.77
C GLY A 59 0.29 -15.15 6.86
N SER A 60 0.86 -15.36 8.06
CA SER A 60 0.84 -14.35 9.12
C SER A 60 1.52 -13.08 8.61
N HIS A 61 1.17 -11.95 9.22
CA HIS A 61 1.77 -10.66 8.90
C HIS A 61 3.31 -10.73 8.89
N ASP A 62 3.89 -11.36 9.91
CA ASP A 62 5.34 -11.50 10.06
C ASP A 62 5.97 -12.39 9.00
N ASN A 63 5.27 -13.46 8.60
CA ASN A 63 5.77 -14.37 7.56
C ASN A 63 5.84 -13.66 6.20
N ARG A 64 4.83 -12.86 5.86
CA ARG A 64 4.79 -12.07 4.62
C ARG A 64 5.98 -11.12 4.54
N GLU A 65 6.19 -10.30 5.57
CA GLU A 65 7.29 -9.33 5.59
C GLU A 65 8.64 -10.01 5.47
N LYS A 66 8.82 -11.12 6.19
CA LYS A 66 10.03 -11.93 6.09
C LYS A 66 10.29 -12.39 4.66
N ILE A 67 9.27 -12.93 3.98
CA ILE A 67 9.39 -13.41 2.59
C ILE A 67 9.79 -12.27 1.65
N ILE A 68 9.04 -11.17 1.62
CA ILE A 68 9.29 -10.07 0.67
C ILE A 68 10.61 -9.34 0.94
N LYS A 69 11.07 -9.34 2.20
CA LYS A 69 12.36 -8.76 2.58
C LYS A 69 13.56 -9.63 2.17
N GLN A 70 13.40 -10.96 2.18
CA GLN A 70 14.49 -11.91 1.93
C GLN A 70 14.63 -12.30 0.46
N ASP A 71 13.52 -12.31 -0.30
CA ASP A 71 13.55 -12.64 -1.73
C ASP A 71 14.01 -11.45 -2.57
N SER A 72 15.18 -11.55 -3.19
CA SER A 72 15.75 -10.48 -4.02
C SER A 72 14.88 -10.10 -5.21
N ARG A 73 14.07 -11.04 -5.73
CA ARG A 73 13.10 -10.78 -6.81
C ARG A 73 11.97 -9.85 -6.35
N LEU A 74 11.68 -9.84 -5.05
CA LEU A 74 10.65 -9.03 -4.41
C LEU A 74 11.21 -7.73 -3.81
N LYS A 75 12.49 -7.40 -4.05
CA LYS A 75 13.10 -6.20 -3.47
C LYS A 75 12.32 -4.91 -3.79
N LYS A 76 11.85 -4.74 -5.02
CA LYS A 76 11.06 -3.56 -5.41
C LYS A 76 9.68 -3.52 -4.75
N ILE A 77 9.07 -4.68 -4.50
CA ILE A 77 7.85 -4.82 -3.70
C ILE A 77 8.13 -4.33 -2.27
N TRP A 78 9.20 -4.83 -1.64
CA TRP A 78 9.57 -4.44 -0.28
C TRP A 78 9.86 -2.95 -0.14
N ASP A 79 10.65 -2.38 -1.06
CA ASP A 79 11.04 -0.97 -1.05
C ASP A 79 9.80 -0.03 -1.11
N CYS A 80 8.71 -0.47 -1.75
CA CYS A 80 7.45 0.28 -1.82
C CYS A 80 6.50 -0.02 -0.65
N TYR A 81 6.39 -1.29 -0.25
CA TYR A 81 5.47 -1.76 0.79
C TYR A 81 5.88 -1.32 2.20
N ARG A 82 7.17 -1.44 2.54
CA ARG A 82 7.66 -1.17 3.91
C ARG A 82 7.38 0.27 4.37
N PRO A 83 7.58 1.31 3.54
CA PRO A 83 7.20 2.67 3.90
C PRO A 83 5.70 2.84 4.17
N LEU A 84 4.82 2.21 3.37
CA LEU A 84 3.37 2.25 3.58
C LEU A 84 3.00 1.66 4.95
N HIS A 85 3.54 0.49 5.27
CA HIS A 85 3.31 -0.14 6.58
C HIS A 85 3.84 0.73 7.72
N SER A 86 5.08 1.23 7.62
CA SER A 86 5.67 2.05 8.69
C SER A 86 4.84 3.31 8.97
N ASN A 87 4.38 4.00 7.92
CA ASN A 87 3.56 5.21 8.09
C ASN A 87 2.14 4.89 8.59
N SER A 88 1.55 3.75 8.21
CA SER A 88 0.24 3.35 8.77
C SER A 88 0.31 3.01 10.26
N ILE A 89 1.45 2.50 10.75
CA ILE A 89 1.70 2.29 12.18
C ILE A 89 1.88 3.63 12.89
N ILE A 90 2.68 4.54 12.32
CA ILE A 90 2.89 5.89 12.89
C ILE A 90 1.55 6.62 13.02
N ALA A 91 0.76 6.65 11.94
CA ALA A 91 -0.53 7.33 11.89
C ALA A 91 -1.51 6.79 12.94
N ARG A 92 -1.61 5.46 13.11
CA ARG A 92 -2.61 4.86 14.00
C ARG A 92 -2.22 4.78 15.47
N TYR A 93 -0.94 4.54 15.76
CA TYR A 93 -0.52 4.12 17.09
C TYR A 93 0.50 5.03 17.74
N LEU A 94 1.18 5.87 16.95
CA LEU A 94 2.25 6.73 17.48
C LEU A 94 1.85 8.21 17.53
N GLN A 95 0.61 8.54 17.17
CA GLN A 95 0.10 9.90 17.33
C GLN A 95 0.04 10.27 18.81
N GLY A 96 0.79 11.31 19.19
CA GLY A 96 0.90 11.73 20.59
C GLY A 96 1.79 10.83 21.46
N TYR A 97 2.40 9.79 20.89
CA TYR A 97 3.34 8.93 21.61
C TYR A 97 4.64 9.70 21.92
N LYS A 98 4.97 9.78 23.21
CA LYS A 98 6.20 10.40 23.72
C LYS A 98 7.10 9.30 24.27
N THR A 99 8.33 9.20 23.78
CA THR A 99 9.39 8.49 24.53
C THR A 99 10.20 9.52 25.31
N PRO A 100 10.93 9.12 26.38
CA PRO A 100 11.85 10.02 27.07
C PRO A 100 12.89 10.67 26.16
N ALA A 101 13.16 10.08 24.99
CA ALA A 101 14.16 10.54 24.01
C ALA A 101 13.57 11.24 22.77
N THR A 102 12.25 11.27 22.57
CA THR A 102 11.64 11.83 21.35
C THR A 102 10.50 12.80 21.65
N LYS A 103 10.49 13.92 20.90
CA LYS A 103 9.32 14.80 20.84
C LYS A 103 8.12 14.01 20.29
N ALA A 104 6.92 14.33 20.77
CA ALA A 104 5.68 13.70 20.31
C ALA A 104 5.62 13.72 18.77
N VAL A 105 5.36 12.56 18.16
CA VAL A 105 5.12 12.49 16.72
C VAL A 105 3.68 12.87 16.46
N ASP A 106 3.49 13.94 15.70
CA ASP A 106 2.19 14.38 15.22
C ASP A 106 2.19 14.16 13.70
N PHE A 107 1.56 13.06 13.26
CA PHE A 107 1.60 12.63 11.86
C PHE A 107 1.11 13.75 10.93
N GLU A 108 0.05 14.44 11.31
CA GLU A 108 -0.54 15.57 10.58
C GLU A 108 0.44 16.74 10.41
N LYS A 109 1.39 16.93 11.33
CA LYS A 109 2.42 17.99 11.22
C LYS A 109 3.62 17.57 10.40
N VAL A 110 3.91 16.27 10.32
CA VAL A 110 5.07 15.72 9.60
C VAL A 110 4.73 15.37 8.15
N MET A 111 3.44 15.16 7.87
CA MET A 111 2.90 14.80 6.56
C MET A 111 1.92 15.88 6.07
N SER A 112 2.42 16.85 5.30
CA SER A 112 1.54 17.80 4.60
C SER A 112 0.69 17.08 3.55
N ASP A 113 -0.35 17.75 3.08
CA ASP A 113 -1.27 17.26 2.06
C ASP A 113 -0.51 16.83 0.80
N GLU A 114 0.37 17.69 0.28
CA GLU A 114 1.17 17.44 -0.92
C GLU A 114 2.12 16.26 -0.71
N LYS A 115 2.74 16.20 0.48
CA LYS A 115 3.67 15.12 0.82
C LYS A 115 2.95 13.78 0.93
N LEU A 116 1.74 13.75 1.51
CA LEU A 116 0.92 12.55 1.58
C LEU A 116 0.54 12.07 0.19
N ILE A 117 0.04 12.98 -0.64
CA ILE A 117 -0.41 12.70 -2.01
C ILE A 117 0.74 12.16 -2.85
N ALA A 118 1.92 12.82 -2.82
CA ALA A 118 3.12 12.34 -3.49
C ALA A 118 3.60 10.98 -2.95
N PHE A 119 3.55 10.79 -1.62
CA PHE A 119 3.94 9.54 -0.98
C PHE A 119 3.06 8.36 -1.40
N VAL A 120 1.73 8.54 -1.38
CA VAL A 120 0.79 7.49 -1.82
C VAL A 120 1.02 7.17 -3.29
N LYS A 121 1.15 8.18 -4.15
CA LYS A 121 1.42 7.98 -5.58
C LYS A 121 2.71 7.17 -5.80
N GLU A 122 3.82 7.62 -5.23
CA GLU A 122 5.13 6.99 -5.41
C GLU A 122 5.14 5.55 -4.89
N ARG A 123 4.63 5.32 -3.68
CA ARG A 123 4.72 4.01 -3.02
C ARG A 123 3.69 3.04 -3.55
N LEU A 124 2.42 3.43 -3.64
CA LEU A 124 1.38 2.52 -4.12
C LEU A 124 1.50 2.28 -5.64
N GLY A 125 1.79 3.32 -6.43
CA GLY A 125 2.03 3.18 -7.86
C GLY A 125 3.28 2.35 -8.18
N GLY A 126 4.38 2.58 -7.45
CA GLY A 126 5.59 1.76 -7.55
C GLY A 126 5.36 0.29 -7.19
N LEU A 127 4.53 0.03 -6.16
CA LEU A 127 4.13 -1.31 -5.75
C LEU A 127 3.31 -2.02 -6.84
N ILE A 128 2.29 -1.36 -7.39
CA ILE A 128 1.44 -1.89 -8.47
C ILE A 128 2.29 -2.22 -9.71
N ASN A 129 3.14 -1.29 -10.14
CA ASN A 129 4.01 -1.49 -11.30
C ASN A 129 5.01 -2.65 -11.11
N SER A 130 5.44 -2.90 -9.88
CA SER A 130 6.30 -4.03 -9.54
C SER A 130 5.52 -5.34 -9.48
N ALA A 131 4.29 -5.31 -8.94
CA ALA A 131 3.43 -6.48 -8.79
C ALA A 131 3.00 -7.06 -10.13
N ILE A 132 2.61 -6.23 -11.10
CA ILE A 132 2.16 -6.66 -12.42
C ILE A 132 3.24 -7.46 -13.16
N LYS A 133 4.52 -7.09 -12.99
CA LYS A 133 5.65 -7.80 -13.58
C LYS A 133 5.88 -9.20 -12.98
N LEU A 134 5.35 -9.44 -11.80
CA LEU A 134 5.52 -10.69 -11.04
C LEU A 134 4.29 -11.59 -11.09
N MET A 135 3.15 -11.07 -11.56
CA MET A 135 1.93 -11.83 -11.75
C MET A 135 1.85 -12.40 -13.18
N PRO A 136 1.17 -13.54 -13.38
CA PRO A 136 0.88 -14.03 -14.72
C PRO A 136 0.06 -13.02 -15.53
N ALA A 137 0.25 -13.00 -16.86
CA ALA A 137 -0.52 -12.12 -17.74
C ALA A 137 -2.03 -12.29 -17.56
N GLY A 138 -2.76 -11.17 -17.45
CA GLY A 138 -4.21 -11.15 -17.26
C GLY A 138 -4.70 -11.46 -15.83
N GLN A 139 -3.78 -11.65 -14.87
CA GLN A 139 -4.14 -11.87 -13.45
C GLN A 139 -4.07 -10.61 -12.60
N ASP A 140 -3.72 -9.46 -13.17
CA ASP A 140 -3.66 -8.16 -12.47
C ASP A 140 -5.03 -7.49 -12.30
N LEU A 141 -6.08 -8.01 -12.93
CA LEU A 141 -7.49 -7.60 -12.79
C LEU A 141 -7.76 -6.10 -12.95
N GLY A 142 -6.97 -5.44 -13.80
CA GLY A 142 -7.13 -4.02 -14.07
C GLY A 142 -6.72 -3.13 -12.90
N ILE A 143 -5.90 -3.61 -11.97
CA ILE A 143 -5.44 -2.84 -10.80
C ILE A 143 -4.67 -1.59 -11.23
N LYS A 144 -3.96 -1.66 -12.35
CA LYS A 144 -3.22 -0.53 -12.92
C LYS A 144 -4.16 0.55 -13.41
N GLU A 145 -5.15 0.16 -14.21
CA GLU A 145 -6.16 1.03 -14.78
C GLU A 145 -6.97 1.68 -13.66
N THR A 146 -7.34 0.91 -12.63
CA THR A 146 -8.02 1.44 -11.43
C THR A 146 -7.17 2.52 -10.77
N PHE A 147 -5.88 2.26 -10.54
CA PHE A 147 -4.99 3.25 -9.93
C PHE A 147 -4.82 4.52 -10.79
N GLN A 148 -4.62 4.36 -12.09
CA GLN A 148 -4.44 5.48 -13.01
C GLN A 148 -5.71 6.33 -13.13
N THR A 149 -6.84 5.70 -13.45
CA THR A 149 -8.10 6.40 -13.73
C THR A 149 -8.79 6.95 -12.50
N GLU A 150 -8.65 6.30 -11.34
CA GLU A 150 -9.38 6.71 -10.14
C GLU A 150 -8.51 7.54 -9.21
N LEU A 151 -7.21 7.22 -9.05
CA LEU A 151 -6.35 7.92 -8.10
C LEU A 151 -5.46 8.98 -8.74
N GLU A 152 -4.83 8.70 -9.90
CA GLU A 152 -3.97 9.69 -10.54
C GLU A 152 -4.78 10.86 -11.12
N ASP A 153 -5.90 10.56 -11.79
CA ASP A 153 -6.77 11.60 -12.36
C ASP A 153 -7.46 12.44 -11.27
N PHE A 154 -7.92 11.81 -10.18
CA PHE A 154 -8.63 12.51 -9.10
C PHE A 154 -7.73 13.44 -8.29
N LEU A 155 -6.49 13.04 -8.03
CA LEU A 155 -5.52 13.87 -7.33
C LEU A 155 -4.87 14.93 -8.24
N GLY A 156 -5.41 15.11 -9.47
CA GLY A 156 -5.01 16.17 -10.38
C GLY A 156 -3.64 15.97 -11.00
N PHE A 157 -3.18 14.73 -11.16
CA PHE A 157 -1.82 14.43 -11.61
C PHE A 157 -1.63 14.35 -13.13
N ASN A 158 -2.52 14.94 -13.91
CA ASN A 158 -2.30 15.05 -15.35
C ASN A 158 -1.04 15.88 -15.62
N ASN A 159 -0.02 15.21 -16.17
CA ASN A 159 1.29 15.77 -16.47
C ASN A 159 1.11 17.03 -17.35
N SER A 160 1.53 18.17 -16.82
CA SER A 160 2.19 19.22 -17.60
C SER A 160 3.61 18.78 -17.97
#